data_AF-X1MTR1-F1
#
_entry.id   AF-X1MTR1-F1
#
_cell.length_a   1.000
_cell.length_b   1.000
_cell.length_c   1.000
_cell.angle_alpha   90.00
_cell.angle_beta   90.00
_cell.angle_gamma   90.00
#
_symmetry.space_group_name_H-M   'P 1'
#
loop_
_entity.id
_entity.type
_entity.pdbx_description
1 polymer ?
#
loop_
_entity_poly.entity_id
_entity_poly.type
_entity_poly.pdbx_seq_one_letter_code
_entity_poly.pdbx_strand_id
1 'polypeptide(L)'
;MATHEQVVTAFFKYEDRYRNGSRIFFDDEANALCSFGRHFRLAVRRPQHKGTPQEILLNSDRYSLTTSGHQSLVIGVLRDLFPGQHFPRTSFAILDRHGLDPHSVEVVDFSPDDYRSSYRGHDDFETFEKNLPPGGMFWTGKDEKGIYAKYWHLVGGVLMRGSSFNDRWNRLSRDQEEVFMRPQNPDLPSLFLGATDHTGYFAAELCDHDVQTMAEGFESLQPPEVRGKANVLREGEFFFLPVEDEALCQELDERYKRDGKKWWSLALEREQEWPLQSLRTQRKHWHTLFG
;
A
#
# COMPACT_ATOMS: atom_id res chain seq x y z
N MET A 1 25.35 20.64 15.86
CA MET A 1 24.06 20.09 15.35
C MET A 1 24.24 18.59 15.20
N ALA A 2 23.25 17.78 15.60
CA ALA A 2 23.37 16.32 15.53
C ALA A 2 23.37 15.83 14.08
N THR A 3 23.97 14.67 13.80
CA THR A 3 23.82 14.00 12.50
C THR A 3 22.39 13.50 12.34
N HIS A 4 21.93 13.31 11.09
CA HIS A 4 20.60 12.73 10.85
C HIS A 4 20.46 11.35 11.49
N GLU A 5 21.50 10.51 11.39
CA GLU A 5 21.53 9.18 12.00
C GLU A 5 21.40 9.23 13.53
N GLN A 6 22.05 10.19 14.20
CA GLN A 6 21.90 10.41 15.65
C GLN A 6 20.47 10.79 16.03
N VAL A 7 19.82 11.65 15.25
CA VAL A 7 18.43 12.09 15.48
C VAL A 7 17.47 10.90 15.31
N VAL A 8 17.62 10.15 14.21
CA VAL A 8 16.81 8.96 13.93
C VAL A 8 17.01 7.89 15.01
N THR A 9 18.25 7.65 15.41
CA THR A 9 18.58 6.69 16.48
C THR A 9 17.95 7.09 17.81
N ALA A 10 18.07 8.35 18.21
CA ALA A 10 17.46 8.85 19.43
C ALA A 10 15.92 8.74 19.38
N PHE A 11 15.32 8.99 18.20
CA PHE A 11 13.88 8.79 17.98
C PHE A 11 13.45 7.33 18.17
N PHE A 12 14.23 6.33 17.78
CA PHE A 12 13.83 4.93 18.00
C PHE A 12 14.23 4.36 19.36
N LYS A 13 15.23 4.96 20.02
CA LYS A 13 15.64 4.59 21.39
C LYS A 13 14.87 5.32 22.51
N TYR A 14 13.92 6.19 22.16
CA TYR A 14 13.18 7.02 23.13
C TYR A 14 14.11 7.90 23.97
N GLU A 15 15.17 8.43 23.35
CA GLU A 15 16.13 9.29 24.02
C GLU A 15 15.79 10.77 23.80
N ASP A 16 15.91 11.58 24.85
CA ASP A 16 15.62 13.03 24.78
C ASP A 16 16.76 13.86 24.15
N ARG A 17 17.89 13.23 23.82
CA ARG A 17 19.04 13.87 23.17
C ARG A 17 18.89 13.89 21.65
N TYR A 18 19.65 14.77 21.00
CA TYR A 18 19.73 14.84 19.53
C TYR A 18 18.39 15.05 18.80
N ARG A 19 17.50 15.87 19.37
CA ARG A 19 16.16 16.12 18.79
C ARG A 19 16.19 16.79 17.40
N ASN A 20 17.27 17.50 17.07
CA ASN A 20 17.36 18.31 15.84
C ASN A 20 18.67 18.07 15.10
N GLY A 21 18.56 17.63 13.85
CA GLY A 21 19.59 17.70 12.83
C GLY A 21 19.37 18.88 11.90
N SER A 22 20.08 18.94 10.78
CA SER A 22 19.91 20.04 9.81
C SER A 22 18.59 19.99 9.06
N ARG A 23 18.06 18.78 8.85
CA ARG A 23 16.88 18.50 8.02
C ARG A 23 16.01 17.37 8.54
N ILE A 24 16.43 16.66 9.58
CA ILE A 24 15.60 15.66 10.27
C ILE A 24 15.47 16.13 11.71
N PHE A 25 14.25 16.09 12.24
CA PHE A 25 13.96 16.52 13.60
C PHE A 25 12.78 15.77 14.20
N PHE A 26 12.70 15.79 15.53
CA PHE A 26 11.56 15.27 16.28
C PHE A 26 10.50 16.38 16.45
N ASP A 27 9.29 16.11 15.99
CA ASP A 27 8.10 16.91 16.30
C ASP A 27 7.44 16.34 17.56
N ASP A 28 7.74 16.95 18.71
CA ASP A 28 7.24 16.53 20.03
C ASP A 28 5.70 16.60 20.10
N GLU A 29 5.09 17.64 19.51
CA GLU A 29 3.64 17.85 19.51
C GLU A 29 2.92 16.72 18.75
N ALA A 30 3.52 16.30 17.64
CA ALA A 30 2.96 15.26 16.77
C ALA A 30 3.53 13.88 17.06
N ASN A 31 4.39 13.69 18.07
CA ASN A 31 5.11 12.44 18.33
C ASN A 31 5.71 11.78 17.07
N ALA A 32 6.27 12.61 16.17
CA ALA A 32 6.62 12.21 14.80
C ALA A 32 8.06 12.58 14.43
N LEU A 33 8.70 11.72 13.64
CA LEU A 33 9.97 12.03 13.01
C LEU A 33 9.71 12.73 11.67
N CYS A 34 10.27 13.92 11.45
CA CYS A 34 9.97 14.75 10.29
C CYS A 34 11.24 15.09 9.49
N SER A 35 11.07 15.35 8.19
CA SER A 35 12.11 15.77 7.25
C SER A 35 11.82 17.18 6.73
N PHE A 36 12.72 18.16 6.84
CA PHE A 36 12.58 19.58 6.44
C PHE A 36 11.44 20.38 7.10
N GLY A 37 10.27 19.79 7.31
CA GLY A 37 9.10 20.41 7.94
C GLY A 37 8.09 19.37 8.41
N ARG A 38 7.11 19.81 9.22
CA ARG A 38 6.12 18.94 9.88
C ARG A 38 5.18 18.16 8.93
N HIS A 39 5.14 18.55 7.65
CA HIS A 39 4.32 17.91 6.62
C HIS A 39 5.01 16.72 5.94
N PHE A 40 6.33 16.58 6.05
CA PHE A 40 7.07 15.42 5.53
C PHE A 40 7.41 14.47 6.68
N ARG A 41 6.39 13.80 7.21
CA ARG A 41 6.55 12.81 8.28
C ARG A 41 7.25 11.57 7.72
N LEU A 42 8.23 11.06 8.44
CA LEU A 42 8.97 9.84 8.12
C LEU A 42 8.45 8.64 8.93
N ALA A 43 8.11 8.87 10.20
CA ALA A 43 7.58 7.86 11.11
C ALA A 43 6.75 8.53 12.21
N VAL A 44 5.80 7.79 12.77
CA VAL A 44 5.10 8.16 14.02
C VAL A 44 5.30 7.09 15.06
N ARG A 45 5.37 7.51 16.33
CA ARG A 45 5.25 6.62 17.48
C ARG A 45 3.77 6.57 17.88
N ARG A 46 3.16 5.39 17.82
CA ARG A 46 1.76 5.16 18.21
C ARG A 46 1.65 4.88 19.70
N PRO A 47 0.61 5.33 20.41
CA PRO A 47 0.47 5.12 21.85
C PRO A 47 0.68 3.66 22.23
N GLN A 48 1.48 3.43 23.28
CA GLN A 48 1.66 2.09 23.81
C GLN A 48 0.34 1.61 24.42
N HIS A 49 -0.23 0.52 23.91
CA HIS A 49 -1.30 -0.17 24.61
C HIS A 49 -0.72 -0.92 25.81
N LYS A 50 -1.48 -1.01 26.91
CA LYS A 50 -0.97 -1.53 28.19
C LYS A 50 -0.42 -2.96 28.01
N GLY A 51 0.90 -3.09 28.11
CA GLY A 51 1.60 -4.38 27.98
C GLY A 51 2.13 -4.71 26.58
N THR A 52 1.92 -3.86 25.57
CA THR A 52 2.54 -4.01 24.24
C THR A 52 3.79 -3.12 24.13
N PRO A 53 4.79 -3.45 23.30
CA PRO A 53 5.84 -2.51 22.95
C PRO A 53 5.27 -1.26 22.27
N GLN A 54 5.93 -0.11 22.39
CA GLN A 54 5.52 1.07 21.62
C GLN A 54 5.62 0.75 20.12
N GLU A 55 4.50 0.94 19.43
CA GLU A 55 4.41 0.60 18.01
C GLU A 55 4.84 1.79 17.15
N ILE A 56 5.68 1.50 16.15
CA ILE A 56 6.14 2.48 15.17
C ILE A 56 5.36 2.23 13.87
N LEU A 57 4.89 3.30 13.24
CA LEU A 57 4.36 3.25 11.88
C LEU A 57 5.21 4.12 10.96
N LEU A 58 5.69 3.54 9.87
CA LEU A 58 6.54 4.21 8.90
C LEU A 58 5.72 4.81 7.76
N ASN A 59 6.13 5.98 7.28
CA ASN A 59 5.52 6.60 6.12
C ASN A 59 6.21 6.14 4.83
N SER A 60 5.45 5.65 3.86
CA SER A 60 5.91 5.30 2.51
C SER A 60 5.70 6.37 1.43
N ASP A 61 5.15 7.53 1.78
CA ASP A 61 4.96 8.64 0.84
C ASP A 61 6.28 9.09 0.22
N ARG A 62 6.31 9.23 -1.11
CA ARG A 62 7.46 9.69 -1.89
C ARG A 62 7.26 11.16 -2.22
N TYR A 63 7.88 12.01 -1.41
CA TYR A 63 7.77 13.46 -1.59
C TYR A 63 8.84 14.03 -2.53
N SER A 64 10.08 13.54 -2.42
CA SER A 64 11.24 14.01 -3.19
C SER A 64 12.39 13.02 -3.09
N LEU A 65 13.39 13.12 -3.97
CA LEU A 65 14.63 12.32 -3.91
C LEU A 65 15.32 12.43 -2.54
N THR A 66 15.36 13.63 -1.95
CA THR A 66 16.00 13.83 -0.65
C THR A 66 15.19 13.20 0.49
N THR A 67 13.86 13.34 0.47
CA THR A 67 13.01 12.70 1.48
C THR A 67 13.09 11.17 1.38
N SER A 68 13.17 10.61 0.18
CA SER A 68 13.45 9.19 -0.03
C SER A 68 14.81 8.77 0.55
N GLY A 69 15.84 9.61 0.43
CA GLY A 69 17.12 9.39 1.11
C GLY A 69 16.98 9.35 2.65
N HIS A 70 16.19 10.24 3.24
CA HIS A 70 15.91 10.22 4.67
C HIS A 70 15.08 8.98 5.10
N GLN A 71 14.12 8.54 4.28
CA GLN A 71 13.37 7.29 4.52
C GLN A 71 14.30 6.07 4.50
N SER A 72 15.20 5.98 3.52
CA SER A 72 16.22 4.92 3.46
C SER A 72 17.13 4.93 4.68
N LEU A 73 17.52 6.11 5.17
CA LEU A 73 18.26 6.25 6.43
C LEU A 73 17.46 5.74 7.63
N VAL A 74 16.18 6.10 7.74
CA VAL A 74 15.28 5.62 8.79
C VAL A 74 15.19 4.09 8.81
N ILE A 75 14.99 3.48 7.64
CA ILE A 75 14.94 2.02 7.49
C ILE A 75 16.28 1.39 7.86
N GLY A 76 17.40 1.99 7.44
CA GLY A 76 18.74 1.52 7.78
C GLY A 76 18.98 1.50 9.29
N VAL A 77 18.67 2.60 9.99
CA VAL A 77 18.81 2.68 11.45
C VAL A 77 17.92 1.65 12.15
N LEU A 78 16.68 1.45 11.71
CA LEU A 78 15.80 0.44 12.30
C LEU A 78 16.35 -0.98 12.14
N ARG A 79 16.87 -1.31 10.96
CA ARG A 79 17.50 -2.61 10.71
C ARG A 79 18.69 -2.86 11.63
N ASP A 80 19.49 -1.82 11.87
CA ASP A 80 20.69 -1.92 12.71
C ASP A 80 20.34 -1.99 14.21
N LEU A 81 19.30 -1.27 14.64
CA LEU A 81 18.83 -1.26 16.03
C LEU A 81 18.01 -2.51 16.40
N PHE A 82 17.25 -3.05 15.45
CA PHE A 82 16.33 -4.16 15.65
C PHE A 82 16.52 -5.23 14.56
N PRO A 83 17.66 -5.96 14.54
CA PRO A 83 17.95 -6.93 13.51
C PRO A 83 16.86 -8.02 13.42
N GLY A 84 16.36 -8.27 12.21
CA GLY A 84 15.33 -9.27 11.95
C GLY A 84 13.89 -8.81 12.28
N GLN A 85 13.71 -7.60 12.82
CA GLN A 85 12.39 -7.03 13.04
C GLN A 85 11.95 -6.20 11.82
N HIS A 86 10.71 -6.41 11.39
CA HIS A 86 10.06 -5.57 10.38
C HIS A 86 9.12 -4.57 11.06
N PHE A 87 8.84 -3.47 10.37
CA PHE A 87 7.99 -2.40 10.85
C PHE A 87 6.90 -2.13 9.82
N PRO A 88 5.63 -1.93 10.26
CA PRO A 88 4.54 -1.63 9.34
C PRO A 88 4.81 -0.28 8.65
N ARG A 89 4.51 -0.22 7.35
CA ARG A 89 4.73 0.95 6.51
C ARG A 89 3.52 1.19 5.62
N THR A 90 2.97 2.40 5.67
CA THR A 90 1.84 2.79 4.82
C THR A 90 1.93 4.27 4.43
N SER A 91 1.17 4.66 3.41
CA SER A 91 1.11 6.04 2.93
C SER A 91 0.32 6.90 3.90
N PHE A 92 0.95 7.91 4.50
CA PHE A 92 0.24 8.83 5.39
C PHE A 92 -0.70 9.76 4.62
N ALA A 93 -0.37 10.10 3.39
CA ALA A 93 -1.28 10.84 2.50
C ALA A 93 -2.59 10.07 2.29
N ILE A 94 -2.52 8.75 2.12
CA ILE A 94 -3.71 7.91 2.02
C ILE A 94 -4.47 7.85 3.33
N LEU A 95 -3.79 7.66 4.47
CA LEU A 95 -4.46 7.70 5.77
C LEU A 95 -5.23 9.02 5.96
N ASP A 96 -4.59 10.17 5.71
CA ASP A 96 -5.22 11.49 5.83
C ASP A 96 -6.43 11.62 4.88
N ARG A 97 -6.34 11.06 3.67
CA ARG A 97 -7.43 11.05 2.68
C ARG A 97 -8.63 10.22 3.13
N HIS A 98 -8.42 9.15 3.89
CA HIS A 98 -9.49 8.36 4.50
C HIS A 98 -9.90 8.88 5.89
N GLY A 99 -9.37 10.02 6.34
CA GLY A 99 -9.65 10.58 7.66
C GLY A 99 -9.11 9.72 8.80
N LEU A 100 -8.04 8.97 8.55
CA LEU A 100 -7.36 8.14 9.53
C LEU A 100 -6.14 8.89 10.07
N ASP A 101 -6.02 8.99 11.40
CA ASP A 101 -4.81 9.49 12.02
C ASP A 101 -3.80 8.35 12.20
N PRO A 102 -2.58 8.45 11.62
CA PRO A 102 -1.54 7.44 11.78
C PRO A 102 -1.17 7.12 13.25
N HIS A 103 -1.50 7.99 14.21
CA HIS A 103 -1.30 7.70 15.64
C HIS A 103 -2.38 6.81 16.24
N SER A 104 -3.56 6.79 15.64
CA SER A 104 -4.76 6.14 16.17
C SER A 104 -5.10 4.81 15.49
N VAL A 105 -4.52 4.54 14.31
CA VAL A 105 -4.75 3.27 13.63
C VAL A 105 -4.14 2.12 14.42
N GLU A 106 -4.91 1.06 14.58
CA GLU A 106 -4.47 -0.24 15.06
C GLU A 106 -3.90 -1.00 13.86
N VAL A 107 -2.69 -1.55 13.98
CA VAL A 107 -2.12 -2.44 12.95
C VAL A 107 -2.52 -3.86 13.34
N VAL A 108 -3.36 -4.48 12.52
CA VAL A 108 -3.86 -5.84 12.74
C VAL A 108 -2.84 -6.86 12.23
N ASP A 109 -2.33 -6.65 11.01
CA ASP A 109 -1.28 -7.46 10.40
C ASP A 109 -0.50 -6.61 9.39
N PHE A 110 0.69 -7.05 8.99
CA PHE A 110 1.44 -6.40 7.91
C PHE A 110 2.39 -7.38 7.23
N SER A 111 2.63 -7.16 5.94
CA SER A 111 3.65 -7.86 5.16
C SER A 111 4.79 -6.90 4.80
N PRO A 112 6.06 -7.27 4.98
CA PRO A 112 7.16 -6.48 4.45
C PRO A 112 7.22 -6.60 2.93
N ASP A 113 7.90 -5.63 2.29
CA ASP A 113 8.33 -5.78 0.89
C ASP A 113 9.23 -7.02 0.79
N ASP A 114 8.93 -7.94 -0.14
CA ASP A 114 9.79 -9.10 -0.43
C ASP A 114 9.90 -9.32 -1.93
N TYR A 115 11.07 -9.72 -2.38
CA TYR A 115 11.39 -9.94 -3.79
C TYR A 115 12.20 -11.21 -3.94
N ARG A 116 11.76 -12.09 -4.83
CA ARG A 116 12.54 -13.27 -5.22
C ARG A 116 12.66 -13.39 -6.73
N SER A 117 13.74 -14.04 -7.13
CA SER A 117 14.05 -14.34 -8.53
C SER A 117 14.61 -15.75 -8.65
N SER A 118 14.21 -16.47 -9.69
CA SER A 118 14.82 -17.72 -10.11
C SER A 118 15.13 -17.67 -11.60
N TYR A 119 16.26 -18.26 -12.00
CA TYR A 119 16.76 -18.24 -13.38
C TYR A 119 16.84 -19.66 -13.94
N ARG A 120 16.76 -19.78 -15.27
CA ARG A 120 16.82 -21.08 -15.96
C ARG A 120 18.08 -21.84 -15.51
N GLY A 121 17.87 -23.03 -14.95
CA GLY A 121 18.93 -23.87 -14.39
C GLY A 121 19.04 -23.81 -12.86
N HIS A 122 18.33 -22.92 -12.17
CA HIS A 122 18.14 -23.00 -10.73
C HIS A 122 17.21 -24.16 -10.36
N ASP A 123 17.45 -24.80 -9.22
CA ASP A 123 16.67 -25.96 -8.75
C ASP A 123 15.18 -25.67 -8.55
N ASP A 124 14.85 -24.43 -8.19
CA ASP A 124 13.49 -23.99 -7.93
C ASP A 124 12.77 -23.44 -9.17
N PHE A 125 13.43 -23.37 -10.33
CA PHE A 125 12.89 -22.64 -11.49
C PHE A 125 11.53 -23.16 -11.97
N GLU A 126 11.35 -24.48 -12.01
CA GLU A 126 10.10 -25.12 -12.44
C GLU A 126 8.99 -25.01 -11.38
N THR A 127 9.35 -24.92 -10.09
CA THR A 127 8.40 -24.84 -8.97
C THR A 127 8.23 -23.43 -8.42
N PHE A 128 8.94 -22.44 -8.98
CA PHE A 128 9.06 -21.09 -8.41
C PHE A 128 7.71 -20.39 -8.19
N GLU A 129 6.75 -20.59 -9.11
CA GLU A 129 5.39 -20.04 -9.02
C GLU A 129 4.60 -20.57 -7.82
N LYS A 130 4.92 -21.78 -7.34
CA LYS A 130 4.28 -22.35 -6.14
C LYS A 130 4.68 -21.62 -4.86
N ASN A 131 5.75 -20.83 -4.90
CA ASN A 131 6.24 -20.04 -3.78
C ASN A 131 5.76 -18.59 -3.85
N LEU A 132 4.83 -18.24 -4.74
CA LEU A 132 4.25 -16.90 -4.82
C LEU A 132 3.39 -16.64 -3.57
N PRO A 133 3.75 -15.67 -2.72
CA PRO A 133 2.92 -15.35 -1.55
C PRO A 133 1.59 -14.71 -1.98
N PRO A 134 0.53 -14.80 -1.15
CA PRO A 134 -0.70 -14.05 -1.38
C PRO A 134 -0.44 -12.55 -1.58
N GLY A 135 -1.02 -11.99 -2.65
CA GLY A 135 -0.80 -10.59 -3.04
C GLY A 135 0.51 -10.31 -3.78
N GLY A 136 1.38 -11.32 -3.96
CA GLY A 136 2.59 -11.19 -4.76
C GLY A 136 2.31 -11.01 -6.25
N MET A 137 3.03 -10.11 -6.88
CA MET A 137 3.00 -9.95 -8.34
C MET A 137 4.07 -10.84 -8.98
N PHE A 138 3.73 -11.50 -10.08
CA PHE A 138 4.61 -12.45 -10.77
C PHE A 138 4.97 -11.98 -12.19
N TRP A 139 6.23 -12.14 -12.59
CA TRP A 139 6.73 -11.83 -13.92
C TRP A 139 7.69 -12.88 -14.45
N THR A 140 7.81 -12.95 -15.78
CA THR A 140 8.76 -13.82 -16.47
C THR A 140 9.62 -13.04 -17.46
N GLY A 141 10.93 -13.26 -17.45
CA GLY A 141 11.84 -12.85 -18.53
C GLY A 141 11.89 -13.91 -19.63
N LYS A 142 11.84 -13.49 -20.91
CA LYS A 142 11.86 -14.39 -22.08
C LYS A 142 12.99 -14.04 -23.05
N ASP A 143 13.63 -15.06 -23.60
CA ASP A 143 14.64 -15.00 -24.67
C ASP A 143 14.22 -15.89 -25.86
N GLU A 144 15.07 -16.02 -26.88
CA GLU A 144 14.81 -16.89 -28.05
C GLU A 144 14.60 -18.37 -27.69
N LYS A 145 15.06 -18.80 -26.51
CA LYS A 145 14.95 -20.18 -26.01
C LYS A 145 13.79 -20.36 -25.03
N GLY A 146 12.95 -19.33 -24.82
CA GLY A 146 11.79 -19.36 -23.93
C GLY A 146 11.98 -18.56 -22.64
N ILE A 147 11.33 -18.97 -21.55
CA ILE A 147 11.44 -18.27 -20.25
C ILE A 147 12.83 -18.52 -19.67
N TYR A 148 13.60 -17.46 -19.39
CA TYR A 148 14.94 -17.55 -18.80
C TYR A 148 14.98 -17.11 -17.34
N ALA A 149 13.97 -16.37 -16.88
CA ALA A 149 13.88 -15.89 -15.52
C ALA A 149 12.43 -15.79 -15.06
N LYS A 150 12.21 -16.02 -13.77
CA LYS A 150 10.94 -15.87 -13.07
C LYS A 150 11.17 -14.99 -11.86
N TYR A 151 10.26 -14.08 -11.61
CA TYR A 151 10.37 -13.09 -10.54
C TYR A 151 9.03 -12.96 -9.85
N TRP A 152 9.06 -12.74 -8.54
CA TRP A 152 7.91 -12.18 -7.87
C TRP A 152 8.32 -11.07 -6.90
N HIS A 153 7.39 -10.15 -6.68
CA HIS A 153 7.52 -9.04 -5.75
C HIS A 153 6.23 -8.98 -4.93
N LEU A 154 6.34 -9.24 -3.64
CA LEU A 154 5.32 -8.90 -2.68
C LEU A 154 5.54 -7.45 -2.29
N VAL A 155 4.63 -6.60 -2.75
CA VAL A 155 4.57 -5.23 -2.25
C VAL A 155 4.07 -5.32 -0.81
N GLY A 156 4.88 -4.83 0.11
CA GLY A 156 4.55 -4.79 1.52
C GLY A 156 3.30 -3.94 1.74
N GLY A 157 2.51 -4.34 2.74
CA GLY A 157 1.27 -3.69 3.07
C GLY A 157 0.95 -3.81 4.55
N VAL A 158 -0.08 -3.09 4.96
CA VAL A 158 -0.55 -3.01 6.34
C VAL A 158 -2.07 -3.20 6.32
N LEU A 159 -2.53 -4.17 7.09
CA LEU A 159 -3.92 -4.33 7.48
C LEU A 159 -4.12 -3.54 8.77
N MET A 160 -5.02 -2.58 8.75
CA MET A 160 -5.20 -1.65 9.85
C MET A 160 -6.65 -1.35 10.13
N ARG A 161 -6.97 -1.21 11.41
CA ARG A 161 -8.29 -0.81 11.88
C ARG A 161 -8.21 0.63 12.36
N GLY A 162 -9.19 1.44 11.97
CA GLY A 162 -9.24 2.83 12.40
C GLY A 162 -10.66 3.31 12.53
N SER A 163 -10.94 4.08 13.59
CA SER A 163 -12.14 4.91 13.63
C SER A 163 -11.94 6.09 12.69
N SER A 164 -12.70 6.17 11.60
CA SER A 164 -12.64 7.34 10.72
C SER A 164 -12.93 8.61 11.55
N PHE A 165 -12.04 9.60 11.51
CA PHE A 165 -12.32 10.90 12.12
C PHE A 165 -13.28 11.67 11.20
N ASN A 166 -14.57 11.48 11.41
CA ASN A 166 -15.62 12.02 10.54
C ASN A 166 -15.99 13.50 10.80
N ASP A 167 -15.16 14.27 11.51
CA ASP A 167 -15.37 15.72 11.63
C ASP A 167 -14.79 16.49 10.43
N ARG A 168 -13.81 15.94 9.71
CA ARG A 168 -13.18 16.58 8.54
C ARG A 168 -13.96 16.37 7.25
N TRP A 169 -14.63 15.22 7.11
CA TRP A 169 -15.51 14.92 5.98
C TRP A 169 -16.65 15.93 5.82
N ASN A 170 -17.18 16.44 6.94
CA ASN A 170 -18.20 17.50 6.95
C ASN A 170 -17.72 18.87 6.40
N ARG A 171 -16.42 19.01 6.05
CA ARG A 171 -15.85 20.25 5.50
C ARG A 171 -15.42 20.16 4.03
N LEU A 172 -15.47 18.99 3.42
CA LEU A 172 -15.26 18.87 1.97
C LEU A 172 -16.51 19.43 1.29
N SER A 173 -16.33 20.32 0.30
CA SER A 173 -17.44 20.85 -0.48
C SER A 173 -18.23 19.70 -1.11
N ARG A 174 -19.56 19.85 -1.26
CA ARG A 174 -20.46 18.87 -1.92
C ARG A 174 -19.91 18.27 -3.21
N ASP A 175 -19.12 19.04 -3.96
CA ASP A 175 -18.53 18.62 -5.23
C ASP A 175 -17.37 17.60 -5.08
N GLN A 176 -16.84 17.41 -3.86
CA GLN A 176 -15.84 16.38 -3.52
C GLN A 176 -16.43 15.23 -2.69
N GLU A 177 -17.68 15.34 -2.22
CA GLU A 177 -18.38 14.27 -1.49
C GLU A 177 -18.65 13.04 -2.39
N GLU A 178 -18.72 13.20 -3.71
CA GLU A 178 -19.15 12.15 -4.65
C GLU A 178 -18.05 11.14 -5.03
N VAL A 179 -16.79 11.41 -4.70
CA VAL A 179 -15.64 10.56 -5.11
C VAL A 179 -15.29 9.52 -4.05
N PHE A 180 -15.78 9.69 -2.82
CA PHE A 180 -15.37 8.85 -1.70
C PHE A 180 -16.53 8.00 -1.22
N MET A 181 -16.33 6.67 -1.19
CA MET A 181 -17.28 5.77 -0.56
C MET A 181 -17.39 6.15 0.92
N ARG A 182 -18.61 6.48 1.35
CA ARG A 182 -18.89 6.62 2.78
C ARG A 182 -18.62 5.28 3.44
N PRO A 183 -17.98 5.23 4.63
CA PRO A 183 -17.81 3.98 5.35
C PRO A 183 -19.17 3.31 5.49
N GLN A 184 -19.24 2.01 5.19
CA GLN A 184 -20.52 1.28 5.18
C GLN A 184 -21.18 1.29 6.55
N ASN A 185 -20.39 1.43 7.62
CA ASN A 185 -20.87 1.58 8.98
C ASN A 185 -20.04 2.63 9.74
N PRO A 186 -20.55 3.87 9.94
CA PRO A 186 -19.82 4.90 10.66
C PRO A 186 -19.64 4.60 12.16
N ASP A 187 -20.38 3.64 12.70
CA ASP A 187 -20.34 3.26 14.12
C ASP A 187 -19.34 2.14 14.42
N LEU A 188 -18.76 1.51 13.39
CA LEU A 188 -17.71 0.49 13.54
C LEU A 188 -16.38 1.00 13.00
N PRO A 189 -15.25 0.65 13.63
CA PRO A 189 -13.95 0.90 13.02
C PRO A 189 -13.86 0.19 11.67
N SER A 190 -13.63 0.94 10.61
CA SER A 190 -13.40 0.37 9.29
C SER A 190 -12.05 -0.34 9.26
N LEU A 191 -12.01 -1.46 8.55
CA LEU A 191 -10.79 -2.23 8.33
C LEU A 191 -10.24 -1.86 6.96
N PHE A 192 -8.97 -1.48 6.90
CA PHE A 192 -8.31 -1.00 5.69
C PHE A 192 -7.12 -1.87 5.35
N LEU A 193 -6.94 -2.12 4.06
CA LEU A 193 -5.74 -2.73 3.52
C LEU A 193 -4.97 -1.68 2.73
N GLY A 194 -3.82 -1.25 3.26
CA GLY A 194 -2.94 -0.30 2.60
C GLY A 194 -1.70 -0.99 2.03
N ALA A 195 -1.29 -0.66 0.80
CA ALA A 195 0.01 -1.08 0.28
C ALA A 195 0.59 -0.04 -0.69
N THR A 196 1.90 -0.11 -0.90
CA THR A 196 2.65 0.95 -1.60
C THR A 196 3.60 0.35 -2.62
N ASP A 197 3.33 0.54 -3.90
CA ASP A 197 4.25 0.09 -4.95
C ASP A 197 5.15 1.23 -5.44
N HIS A 198 5.88 0.98 -6.52
CA HIS A 198 6.83 1.95 -7.09
C HIS A 198 6.13 3.09 -7.84
N THR A 199 4.85 2.95 -8.16
CA THR A 199 4.03 3.82 -9.01
C THR A 199 2.87 4.49 -8.27
N GLY A 200 2.48 4.00 -7.11
CA GLY A 200 1.34 4.52 -6.37
C GLY A 200 1.12 3.88 -5.01
N TYR A 201 0.02 4.31 -4.40
CA TYR A 201 -0.43 3.92 -3.08
C TYR A 201 -1.91 3.53 -3.21
N PHE A 202 -2.37 2.56 -2.43
CA PHE A 202 -3.80 2.35 -2.24
C PHE A 202 -4.11 2.08 -0.77
N ALA A 203 -5.33 2.44 -0.36
CA ALA A 203 -5.99 1.83 0.78
C ALA A 203 -7.41 1.47 0.36
N ALA A 204 -7.79 0.23 0.62
CA ALA A 204 -9.14 -0.26 0.38
C ALA A 204 -9.81 -0.58 1.71
N GLU A 205 -11.03 -0.09 1.91
CA GLU A 205 -11.88 -0.55 3.01
C GLU A 205 -12.36 -1.98 2.71
N LEU A 206 -12.18 -2.89 3.67
CA LEU A 206 -12.60 -4.28 3.53
C LEU A 206 -14.08 -4.42 3.91
N CYS A 207 -14.85 -5.12 3.08
CA CYS A 207 -16.23 -5.47 3.37
C CYS A 207 -16.35 -6.50 4.52
N ASP A 208 -15.33 -7.35 4.68
CA ASP A 208 -15.25 -8.32 5.77
C ASP A 208 -14.41 -7.74 6.91
N HIS A 209 -15.09 -7.40 8.01
CA HIS A 209 -14.49 -6.79 9.19
C HIS A 209 -13.82 -7.82 10.13
N ASP A 210 -14.02 -9.12 9.89
CA ASP A 210 -13.47 -10.20 10.71
C ASP A 210 -12.08 -10.65 10.24
N VAL A 211 -11.58 -10.11 9.12
CA VAL A 211 -10.23 -10.36 8.59
C VAL A 211 -9.15 -10.04 9.63
N GLN A 212 -8.25 -10.99 9.88
CA GLN A 212 -7.15 -10.86 10.84
C GLN A 212 -5.75 -10.90 10.20
N THR A 213 -5.65 -11.28 8.92
CA THR A 213 -4.36 -11.39 8.22
C THR A 213 -4.33 -10.64 6.89
N MET A 214 -3.14 -10.26 6.44
CA MET A 214 -2.92 -9.67 5.11
C MET A 214 -3.42 -10.60 3.99
N ALA A 215 -3.25 -11.92 4.15
CA ALA A 215 -3.70 -12.90 3.17
C ALA A 215 -5.22 -12.92 3.05
N GLU A 216 -5.92 -12.98 4.19
CA GLU A 216 -7.39 -12.88 4.24
C GLU A 216 -7.88 -11.53 3.70
N GLY A 217 -7.17 -10.43 3.98
CA GLY A 217 -7.52 -9.11 3.45
C GLY A 217 -7.37 -9.00 1.93
N PHE A 218 -6.33 -9.63 1.36
CA PHE A 218 -6.21 -9.71 -0.09
C PHE A 218 -7.27 -10.63 -0.71
N GLU A 219 -7.65 -11.71 -0.04
CA GLU A 219 -8.71 -12.60 -0.50
C GLU A 219 -10.10 -11.95 -0.42
N SER A 220 -10.37 -11.17 0.63
CA SER A 220 -11.66 -10.49 0.80
C SER A 220 -11.89 -9.41 -0.25
N LEU A 221 -10.82 -8.75 -0.71
CA LEU A 221 -10.88 -7.82 -1.84
C LEU A 221 -11.12 -8.52 -3.18
N GLN A 222 -10.89 -9.83 -3.32
CA GLN A 222 -11.07 -10.49 -4.60
C GLN A 222 -12.56 -10.65 -4.92
N PRO A 223 -13.03 -10.11 -6.06
CA PRO A 223 -14.33 -10.46 -6.59
C PRO A 223 -14.49 -12.00 -6.68
N PRO A 224 -15.70 -12.54 -6.44
CA PRO A 224 -15.95 -13.99 -6.56
C PRO A 224 -15.47 -14.57 -7.90
N GLU A 225 -15.50 -13.77 -8.98
CA GLU A 225 -15.09 -14.14 -10.32
C GLU A 225 -13.58 -14.34 -10.47
N VAL A 226 -12.75 -13.77 -9.59
CA VAL A 226 -11.28 -13.89 -9.64
C VAL A 226 -10.70 -14.76 -8.53
N ARG A 227 -11.51 -15.10 -7.52
CA ARG A 227 -11.03 -15.83 -6.35
C ARG A 227 -10.42 -17.18 -6.74
N GLY A 228 -9.19 -17.42 -6.29
CA GLY A 228 -8.44 -18.65 -6.55
C GLY A 228 -7.96 -18.83 -8.00
N LYS A 229 -8.14 -17.84 -8.89
CA LYS A 229 -7.60 -17.90 -10.25
C LYS A 229 -6.11 -17.55 -10.26
N ALA A 230 -5.32 -18.34 -10.97
CA ALA A 230 -3.95 -17.97 -11.32
C ALA A 230 -3.94 -16.85 -12.38
N ASN A 231 -2.85 -16.08 -12.45
CA ASN A 231 -2.63 -15.02 -13.45
C ASN A 231 -3.58 -13.81 -13.40
N VAL A 232 -4.23 -13.56 -12.27
CA VAL A 232 -4.92 -12.28 -12.03
C VAL A 232 -3.85 -11.23 -11.73
N LEU A 233 -3.73 -10.21 -12.58
CA LEU A 233 -2.91 -9.04 -12.23
C LEU A 233 -3.68 -8.17 -11.25
N ARG A 234 -2.98 -7.44 -10.40
CA ARG A 234 -3.61 -6.56 -9.43
C ARG A 234 -2.82 -5.28 -9.29
N GLU A 235 -3.54 -4.16 -9.20
CA GLU A 235 -2.98 -2.85 -8.88
C GLU A 235 -3.92 -2.18 -7.88
N GLY A 236 -3.52 -2.17 -6.61
CA GLY A 236 -4.37 -1.69 -5.52
C GLY A 236 -5.67 -2.48 -5.32
N GLU A 237 -6.81 -1.83 -5.45
CA GLU A 237 -8.14 -2.45 -5.36
C GLU A 237 -8.64 -3.01 -6.71
N PHE A 238 -7.86 -2.81 -7.77
CA PHE A 238 -8.22 -3.26 -9.11
C PHE A 238 -7.62 -4.63 -9.41
N PHE A 239 -8.49 -5.53 -9.88
CA PHE A 239 -8.12 -6.87 -10.36
C PHE A 239 -8.23 -6.90 -11.87
N PHE A 240 -7.23 -7.47 -12.53
CA PHE A 240 -7.19 -7.58 -13.97
C PHE A 240 -7.16 -9.04 -14.39
N LEU A 241 -8.17 -9.44 -15.16
CA LEU A 241 -8.26 -10.78 -15.74
C LEU A 241 -7.71 -10.77 -17.16
N PRO A 242 -6.83 -11.73 -17.53
CA PRO A 242 -6.51 -11.96 -18.93
C PRO A 242 -7.78 -12.47 -19.62
N VAL A 243 -8.12 -11.85 -20.73
CA VAL A 243 -9.34 -12.21 -21.47
C VAL A 243 -8.91 -12.85 -22.77
N GLU A 244 -9.13 -14.16 -22.83
CA GLU A 244 -8.98 -14.93 -24.07
C GLU A 244 -10.28 -14.88 -24.90
N ASP A 245 -11.41 -14.55 -24.26
CA ASP A 245 -12.75 -14.50 -24.86
C ASP A 245 -13.23 -13.06 -25.06
N GLU A 246 -13.13 -12.58 -26.30
CA GLU A 246 -13.54 -11.24 -26.72
C GLU A 246 -15.06 -11.00 -26.57
N ALA A 247 -15.88 -12.05 -26.57
CA ALA A 247 -17.33 -11.92 -26.39
C ALA A 247 -17.69 -11.66 -24.93
N LEU A 248 -17.05 -12.37 -23.99
CA LEU A 248 -17.15 -12.06 -22.56
C LEU A 248 -16.68 -10.63 -22.29
N CYS A 249 -15.67 -10.14 -23.04
CA CYS A 249 -15.26 -8.76 -22.92
C CYS A 249 -16.37 -7.76 -23.23
N GLN A 250 -17.04 -8.00 -24.34
CA GLN A 250 -18.11 -7.14 -24.80
C GLN A 250 -19.31 -7.22 -23.85
N GLU A 251 -19.64 -8.40 -23.33
CA GLU A 251 -20.71 -8.56 -22.35
C GLU A 251 -20.43 -7.78 -21.06
N LEU A 252 -19.24 -7.92 -20.47
CA LEU A 252 -18.86 -7.18 -19.26
C LEU A 252 -18.83 -5.67 -19.53
N ASP A 253 -18.30 -5.25 -20.69
CA ASP A 253 -18.35 -3.85 -21.12
C ASP A 253 -19.76 -3.30 -21.20
N GLU A 254 -20.71 -4.09 -21.70
CA GLU A 254 -22.11 -3.71 -21.82
C GLU A 254 -22.82 -3.70 -20.48
N ARG A 255 -22.58 -4.71 -19.65
CA ARG A 255 -23.16 -4.84 -18.31
C ARG A 255 -22.73 -3.71 -17.39
N TYR A 256 -21.48 -3.29 -17.48
CA TYR A 256 -20.91 -2.23 -16.63
C TYR A 256 -20.79 -0.89 -17.36
N LYS A 257 -21.42 -0.69 -18.53
CA LYS A 257 -21.56 0.64 -19.14
C LYS A 257 -22.47 1.51 -18.27
N ARG A 258 -21.95 2.63 -17.77
CA ARG A 258 -22.76 3.67 -17.11
C ARG A 258 -22.71 4.93 -17.96
N ASP A 259 -23.87 5.50 -18.27
CA ASP A 259 -24.01 6.72 -19.07
C ASP A 259 -23.28 6.69 -20.43
N GLY A 260 -23.24 5.52 -21.08
CA GLY A 260 -22.60 5.34 -22.38
C GLY A 260 -21.07 5.31 -22.36
N LYS A 261 -20.43 5.43 -21.19
CA LYS A 261 -18.98 5.30 -21.01
C LYS A 261 -18.63 3.89 -20.53
N LYS A 262 -17.55 3.33 -21.07
CA LYS A 262 -17.00 2.05 -20.61
C LYS A 262 -16.43 2.22 -19.21
N TRP A 263 -16.54 1.20 -18.37
CA TRP A 263 -16.21 1.30 -16.95
C TRP A 263 -14.74 1.67 -16.67
N TRP A 264 -13.78 1.16 -17.45
CA TRP A 264 -12.38 1.62 -17.37
C TRP A 264 -12.18 3.06 -17.83
N SER A 265 -13.05 3.58 -18.69
CA SER A 265 -12.98 4.98 -19.15
C SER A 265 -13.48 5.93 -18.07
N LEU A 266 -14.46 5.50 -17.27
CA LEU A 266 -14.92 6.19 -16.07
C LEU A 266 -13.87 6.18 -14.95
N ALA A 267 -13.21 5.03 -14.71
CA ALA A 267 -12.08 4.95 -13.79
C ALA A 267 -10.96 5.92 -14.22
N LEU A 268 -10.55 5.86 -15.49
CA LEU A 268 -9.48 6.70 -16.03
C LEU A 268 -9.82 8.20 -16.12
N GLU A 269 -11.06 8.60 -16.42
CA GLU A 269 -11.47 10.01 -16.42
C GLU A 269 -11.50 10.61 -15.01
N ARG A 270 -11.89 9.81 -14.01
CA ARG A 270 -11.88 10.23 -12.60
C ARG A 270 -10.48 10.20 -11.97
N GLU A 271 -9.57 9.42 -12.54
CA GLU A 271 -8.17 9.25 -12.10
C GLU A 271 -7.16 10.16 -12.82
N GLN A 272 -7.57 11.07 -13.71
CA GLN A 272 -6.66 11.98 -14.44
C GLN A 272 -5.78 12.89 -13.54
N GLU A 273 -5.90 12.82 -12.22
CA GLU A 273 -5.03 13.49 -11.26
C GLU A 273 -3.84 12.63 -10.74
N TRP A 274 -3.67 11.35 -11.09
CA TRP A 274 -2.50 10.52 -10.68
C TRP A 274 -2.04 9.51 -11.77
N PRO A 275 -0.82 8.91 -11.72
CA PRO A 275 0.01 8.71 -12.89
C PRO A 275 0.01 7.22 -13.28
N LEU A 276 -1.10 6.70 -13.79
CA LEU A 276 -1.15 5.34 -14.37
C LEU A 276 -0.52 5.29 -15.78
N GLN A 277 0.54 6.06 -16.04
CA GLN A 277 1.19 6.12 -17.36
C GLN A 277 1.78 4.77 -17.80
N SER A 278 2.10 3.86 -16.86
CA SER A 278 2.62 2.52 -17.12
C SER A 278 1.58 1.55 -17.72
N LEU A 279 0.28 1.80 -17.56
CA LEU A 279 -0.79 0.88 -17.96
C LEU A 279 -1.23 1.01 -19.43
N ARG A 280 -0.80 2.06 -20.14
CA ARG A 280 -1.24 2.31 -21.52
C ARG A 280 -0.71 1.29 -22.54
N THR A 281 0.43 0.65 -22.27
CA THR A 281 1.14 -0.17 -23.27
C THR A 281 0.83 -1.67 -23.21
N GLN A 282 0.17 -2.19 -22.17
CA GLN A 282 -0.05 -3.64 -21.99
C GLN A 282 -1.51 -4.12 -22.18
N ARG A 283 -2.46 -3.22 -22.47
CA ARG A 283 -3.91 -3.42 -22.23
C ARG A 283 -4.79 -3.96 -23.38
N LYS A 284 -4.24 -4.55 -24.45
CA LYS A 284 -5.12 -5.08 -25.53
C LYS A 284 -5.93 -6.34 -25.14
N HIS A 285 -5.63 -7.00 -24.01
CA HIS A 285 -6.21 -8.32 -23.66
C HIS A 285 -6.59 -8.48 -22.17
N TRP A 286 -6.95 -7.41 -21.45
CA TRP A 286 -7.22 -7.47 -20.01
C TRP A 286 -8.53 -6.75 -19.60
N HIS A 287 -9.36 -7.36 -18.74
CA HIS A 287 -10.51 -6.73 -18.08
C HIS A 287 -10.17 -6.24 -16.69
N THR A 288 -10.80 -5.15 -16.25
CA THR A 288 -10.69 -4.62 -14.88
C THR A 288 -11.96 -4.92 -14.08
N LEU A 289 -11.80 -5.50 -12.89
CA LEU A 289 -12.83 -5.70 -11.88
C LEU A 289 -12.46 -4.91 -10.61
N PHE A 290 -13.47 -4.40 -9.91
CA PHE A 290 -13.32 -3.69 -8.64
C PHE A 290 -13.69 -4.63 -7.49
N GLY A 291 -12.85 -4.65 -6.46
CA GLY A 291 -13.04 -5.43 -5.23
C GLY A 291 -14.01 -4.81 -4.24
#